data_AF-A0A957H6Y8-F1
#
_entry.id   AF-A0A957H6Y8-F1
#
_cell.length_a   1.000
_cell.length_b   1.000
_cell.length_c   1.000
_cell.angle_alpha   90.00
_cell.angle_beta   90.00
_cell.angle_gamma   90.00
#
_symmetry.space_group_name_H-M   'P 1'
#
loop_
_entity.id
_entity.type
_entity.pdbx_description
1 polymer ?
#
loop_
_entity_poly.entity_id
_entity_poly.type
_entity_poly.pdbx_seq_one_letter_code
_entity_poly.pdbx_strand_id
1 'polypeptide(L)'
;MSSRRSHTLPISGRDIPVSPAWLGELTFLTEAGSGSHKTENTYRSGLRLFADWLQHYKRAGFDEAMSWPLSAQELDTATVLNFRTWLLRNRSRSTTTTYMAAVVGYLNFLDGQDQLPAGVQLGKLQRQLGRHKVDRNQAETVIDLDHARQGIPS
;
A
#
# COMPACT_ATOMS: atom_id res chain seq x y z
N MET A 1 6.83 -9.00 -25.40
CA MET A 1 5.40 -9.17 -25.09
C MET A 1 5.17 -8.84 -23.62
N SER A 2 4.66 -7.64 -23.32
CA SER A 2 4.43 -7.21 -21.94
C SER A 2 3.13 -7.84 -21.43
N SER A 3 3.24 -8.95 -20.69
CA SER A 3 2.10 -9.53 -20.00
C SER A 3 1.52 -8.47 -19.05
N ARG A 4 0.31 -7.99 -19.34
CA ARG A 4 -0.47 -7.17 -18.40
C ARG A 4 -0.66 -8.02 -17.15
N ARG A 5 0.11 -7.75 -16.10
CA ARG A 5 -0.07 -8.32 -14.76
C ARG A 5 -1.35 -7.74 -14.14
N SER A 6 -2.51 -8.10 -14.68
CA SER A 6 -3.80 -7.76 -14.11
C SER A 6 -4.31 -8.95 -13.33
N HIS A 7 -3.79 -9.18 -12.13
CA HIS A 7 -4.52 -10.00 -11.17
C HIS A 7 -5.86 -9.30 -10.91
N THR A 8 -6.98 -9.99 -11.18
CA THR A 8 -8.30 -9.58 -10.72
C THR A 8 -8.31 -9.53 -9.20
N LEU A 9 -9.09 -8.61 -8.63
CA LEU A 9 -9.35 -8.55 -7.21
C LEU A 9 -10.67 -9.28 -6.92
N PRO A 10 -10.77 -10.01 -5.80
CA PRO A 10 -9.70 -10.32 -4.85
C PRO A 10 -8.70 -11.34 -5.41
N ILE A 11 -7.47 -11.32 -4.91
CA ILE A 11 -6.42 -12.26 -5.33
C ILE A 11 -6.63 -13.66 -4.78
N SER A 12 -7.34 -13.80 -3.65
CA SER A 12 -7.71 -15.10 -3.09
C SER A 12 -8.82 -15.82 -3.88
N GLY A 13 -9.53 -15.12 -4.77
CA GLY A 13 -10.69 -15.67 -5.48
C GLY A 13 -11.93 -15.87 -4.61
N ARG A 14 -11.90 -15.47 -3.33
CA ARG A 14 -13.05 -15.48 -2.41
C ARG A 14 -14.02 -14.35 -2.75
N ASP A 15 -15.24 -14.41 -2.24
CA ASP A 15 -16.11 -13.24 -2.28
C ASP A 15 -15.58 -12.16 -1.33
N ILE A 16 -15.60 -10.90 -1.77
CA ILE A 16 -15.23 -9.78 -0.91
C ILE A 16 -16.41 -9.49 0.02
N PRO A 17 -16.24 -9.58 1.36
CA PRO A 17 -17.29 -9.21 2.29
C PRO A 17 -17.74 -7.75 2.10
N VAL A 18 -19.02 -7.47 2.38
CA VAL A 18 -19.55 -6.10 2.38
C VAL A 18 -18.95 -5.27 3.53
N SER A 19 -18.50 -5.95 4.59
CA SER A 19 -17.89 -5.32 5.77
C SER A 19 -16.57 -4.60 5.43
N PRO A 20 -16.15 -3.63 6.27
CA PRO A 20 -14.79 -3.10 6.21
C PRO A 20 -13.76 -4.24 6.39
N ALA A 21 -12.59 -4.08 5.80
CA ALA A 21 -11.50 -5.03 5.91
C ALA A 21 -10.75 -4.88 7.23
N TRP A 22 -10.75 -3.69 7.84
CA TRP A 22 -10.02 -3.41 9.08
C TRP A 22 -10.89 -2.79 10.18
N LEU A 23 -10.54 -3.06 11.44
CA LEU A 23 -11.13 -2.37 12.59
C LEU A 23 -10.84 -0.87 12.49
N GLY A 24 -11.83 -0.01 12.73
CA GLY A 24 -11.65 1.45 12.60
C GLY A 24 -11.53 1.96 11.16
N GLU A 25 -11.59 1.11 10.14
CA GLU A 25 -11.47 1.51 8.72
C GLU A 25 -12.50 2.57 8.34
N LEU A 26 -13.76 2.42 8.75
CA LEU A 26 -14.82 3.36 8.37
C LEU A 26 -14.54 4.75 8.92
N THR A 27 -14.15 4.87 10.19
CA THR A 27 -13.79 6.14 10.81
C THR A 27 -12.60 6.78 10.09
N PHE A 28 -11.54 6.01 9.85
CA PHE A 28 -10.39 6.47 9.06
C PHE A 28 -10.81 6.97 7.67
N LEU A 29 -11.64 6.22 6.95
CA LEU A 29 -12.07 6.56 5.60
C LEU A 29 -12.95 7.82 5.58
N THR A 30 -13.79 8.03 6.59
CA THR A 30 -14.55 9.28 6.73
C THR A 30 -13.64 10.48 6.97
N GLU A 31 -12.62 10.35 7.83
CA GLU A 31 -11.66 11.43 8.11
C GLU A 31 -10.77 11.73 6.90
N ALA A 32 -10.17 10.70 6.30
CA ALA A 32 -9.31 10.81 5.13
C ALA A 32 -10.08 11.22 3.86
N GLY A 33 -11.37 10.87 3.79
CA GLY A 33 -12.27 11.15 2.69
C GLY A 33 -13.08 12.44 2.84
N SER A 34 -12.87 13.22 3.92
CA SER A 34 -13.65 14.41 4.26
C SER A 34 -13.78 15.48 3.16
N GLY A 35 -12.96 15.41 2.09
CA GLY A 35 -13.10 16.24 0.89
C GLY A 35 -13.26 15.50 -0.45
N SER A 36 -13.32 14.15 -0.48
CA SER A 36 -13.43 13.39 -1.73
C SER A 36 -13.87 11.93 -1.56
N HIS A 37 -15.07 11.61 -2.05
CA HIS A 37 -15.55 10.22 -2.21
C HIS A 37 -14.63 9.37 -3.10
N LYS A 38 -13.94 9.99 -4.06
CA LYS A 38 -12.98 9.29 -4.92
C LYS A 38 -11.77 8.81 -4.12
N THR A 39 -11.26 9.65 -3.21
CA THR A 39 -10.16 9.29 -2.30
C THR A 39 -10.60 8.16 -1.36
N GLU A 40 -11.79 8.28 -0.77
CA GLU A 40 -12.36 7.27 0.11
C GLU A 40 -12.44 5.89 -0.57
N ASN A 41 -13.05 5.82 -1.76
CA ASN A 41 -13.18 4.56 -2.52
C ASN A 41 -11.83 3.95 -2.89
N THR A 42 -10.86 4.81 -3.19
CA THR A 42 -9.52 4.37 -3.57
C THR A 42 -8.77 3.81 -2.36
N TYR A 43 -8.87 4.45 -1.20
CA TYR A 43 -8.25 3.97 0.04
C TYR A 43 -8.90 2.68 0.53
N ARG A 44 -10.24 2.59 0.47
CA ARG A 44 -11.00 1.37 0.72
C ARG A 44 -10.50 0.21 -0.14
N SER A 45 -10.29 0.44 -1.43
CA SER A 45 -9.78 -0.58 -2.35
C SER A 45 -8.35 -1.02 -1.99
N GLY A 46 -7.48 -0.08 -1.60
CA GLY A 46 -6.11 -0.37 -1.16
C GLY A 46 -6.06 -1.20 0.12
N LEU A 47 -6.87 -0.83 1.12
CA LEU A 47 -6.97 -1.54 2.40
C LEU A 47 -7.56 -2.94 2.24
N ARG A 48 -8.57 -3.11 1.38
CA ARG A 48 -9.12 -4.42 1.02
C ARG A 48 -8.08 -5.33 0.37
N LEU A 49 -7.33 -4.82 -0.60
CA LEU A 49 -6.26 -5.60 -1.22
C LEU A 49 -5.17 -5.95 -0.21
N PHE A 50 -4.85 -5.05 0.72
CA PHE A 50 -3.87 -5.37 1.76
C PHE A 50 -4.34 -6.51 2.67
N ALA A 51 -5.58 -6.46 3.16
CA ALA A 51 -6.17 -7.54 3.97
C ALA A 51 -6.21 -8.87 3.21
N ASP A 52 -6.70 -8.85 1.97
CA ASP A 52 -6.77 -10.05 1.14
C ASP A 52 -5.38 -10.62 0.84
N TRP A 53 -4.39 -9.77 0.59
CA TRP A 53 -2.99 -10.18 0.40
C TRP A 53 -2.40 -10.83 1.65
N LEU A 54 -2.67 -10.29 2.83
CA LEU A 54 -2.19 -10.86 4.09
C LEU A 54 -2.73 -12.28 4.29
N GLN A 55 -4.04 -12.44 4.14
CA GLN A 55 -4.71 -13.72 4.33
C GLN A 55 -4.31 -14.74 3.27
N HIS A 56 -4.27 -14.34 1.99
CA HIS A 56 -3.93 -15.24 0.88
C HIS A 56 -2.50 -15.79 0.99
N TYR A 57 -1.55 -14.95 1.41
CA TYR A 57 -0.15 -15.37 1.56
C TYR A 57 0.25 -15.73 2.99
N LYS A 58 -0.73 -15.86 3.90
CA LYS A 58 -0.56 -16.22 5.31
C LYS A 58 0.52 -15.39 6.04
N ARG A 59 0.51 -14.08 5.82
CA ARG A 59 1.50 -13.15 6.38
C ARG A 59 1.11 -12.75 7.79
N ALA A 60 2.09 -12.57 8.68
CA ALA A 60 1.87 -12.06 10.04
C ALA A 60 0.72 -12.77 10.79
N GLY A 61 0.56 -14.09 10.59
CA GLY A 61 -0.49 -14.88 11.23
C GLY A 61 -1.90 -14.73 10.64
N PHE A 62 -2.12 -13.87 9.65
CA PHE A 62 -3.41 -13.71 9.01
C PHE A 62 -3.75 -14.90 8.13
N ASP A 63 -4.90 -15.54 8.34
CA ASP A 63 -5.39 -16.67 7.53
C ASP A 63 -6.73 -16.30 6.88
N GLU A 64 -7.05 -16.94 5.76
CA GLU A 64 -8.34 -16.81 5.06
C GLU A 64 -9.54 -17.24 5.92
N ALA A 65 -9.34 -18.07 6.95
CA ALA A 65 -10.37 -18.42 7.92
C ALA A 65 -10.77 -17.25 8.85
N MET A 66 -9.94 -16.21 8.96
CA MET A 66 -10.27 -15.04 9.78
C MET A 66 -11.37 -14.21 9.12
N SER A 67 -12.40 -13.86 9.89
CA SER A 67 -13.46 -12.96 9.43
C SER A 67 -12.99 -11.51 9.43
N TRP A 68 -13.48 -10.74 8.47
CA TRP A 68 -13.34 -9.29 8.49
C TRP A 68 -14.37 -8.68 9.45
N PRO A 69 -14.06 -7.53 10.10
CA PRO A 69 -12.82 -6.76 9.99
C PRO A 69 -11.63 -7.39 10.73
N LEU A 70 -10.43 -7.25 10.16
CA LEU A 70 -9.18 -7.69 10.75
C LEU A 70 -8.66 -6.68 11.78
N SER A 71 -7.97 -7.20 12.80
CA SER A 71 -7.16 -6.41 13.72
C SER A 71 -5.78 -6.14 13.14
N ALA A 72 -5.25 -4.94 13.34
CA ALA A 72 -3.91 -4.57 12.89
C ALA A 72 -2.78 -5.07 13.82
N GLN A 73 -3.10 -5.61 15.00
CA GLN A 73 -2.10 -5.83 16.07
C GLN A 73 -0.95 -6.78 15.74
N GLU A 74 -1.18 -7.72 14.81
CA GLU A 74 -0.13 -8.64 14.36
C GLU A 74 0.79 -8.04 13.29
N LEU A 75 0.48 -6.83 12.78
CA LEU A 75 1.29 -6.20 11.76
C LEU A 75 2.65 -5.78 12.29
N ASP A 76 3.64 -5.95 11.42
CA ASP A 76 4.97 -5.39 11.61
C ASP A 76 5.43 -4.57 10.39
N THR A 77 6.50 -3.82 10.60
CA THR A 77 7.09 -2.97 9.54
C THR A 77 7.50 -3.79 8.32
N ALA A 78 8.02 -4.99 8.52
CA ALA A 78 8.51 -5.86 7.44
C ALA A 78 7.36 -6.31 6.53
N THR A 79 6.22 -6.65 7.10
CA THR A 79 5.01 -7.09 6.40
C THR A 79 4.48 -6.00 5.48
N VAL A 80 4.44 -4.75 5.95
CA VAL A 80 4.01 -3.60 5.14
C VAL A 80 4.97 -3.35 3.96
N LEU A 81 6.29 -3.51 4.16
CA LEU A 81 7.28 -3.37 3.09
C LEU A 81 7.22 -4.54 2.09
N ASN A 82 6.93 -5.74 2.57
CA ASN A 82 6.71 -6.91 1.72
C ASN A 82 5.48 -6.71 0.82
N PHE A 83 4.41 -6.13 1.36
CA PHE A 83 3.24 -5.76 0.57
C PHE A 83 3.58 -4.74 -0.54
N ARG A 84 4.34 -3.69 -0.21
CA ARG A 84 4.84 -2.74 -1.23
C ARG A 84 5.63 -3.45 -2.33
N THR A 85 6.54 -4.32 -1.95
CA THR A 85 7.37 -5.08 -2.91
C THR A 85 6.50 -5.93 -3.83
N TRP A 86 5.46 -6.55 -3.28
CA TRP A 86 4.47 -7.27 -4.07
C TRP A 86 3.66 -6.34 -4.99
N LEU A 87 3.21 -5.17 -4.52
CA LEU A 87 2.51 -4.18 -5.35
C LEU A 87 3.34 -3.73 -6.54
N LEU A 88 4.63 -3.40 -6.33
CA LEU A 88 5.54 -2.99 -7.40
C LEU A 88 5.73 -4.07 -8.48
N ARG A 89 5.56 -5.34 -8.12
CA ARG A 89 5.65 -6.46 -9.05
C ARG A 89 4.32 -6.72 -9.78
N ASN A 90 3.18 -6.35 -9.19
CA ASN A 90 1.86 -6.80 -9.66
C ASN A 90 0.90 -5.67 -10.07
N ARG A 91 1.28 -4.40 -9.85
CA ARG A 91 0.45 -3.23 -10.10
C ARG A 91 1.26 -2.10 -10.72
N SER A 92 0.55 -1.12 -11.27
CA SER A 92 1.17 0.12 -11.72
C SER A 92 1.80 0.85 -10.54
N ARG A 93 2.78 1.72 -10.83
CA ARG A 93 3.40 2.56 -9.80
C ARG A 93 2.42 3.53 -9.17
N SER A 94 1.54 4.14 -9.97
CA SER A 94 0.49 5.02 -9.47
C SER A 94 -0.41 4.30 -8.47
N THR A 95 -0.88 3.09 -8.82
CA THR A 95 -1.65 2.23 -7.90
C THR A 95 -0.85 1.90 -6.64
N THR A 96 0.44 1.57 -6.78
CA THR A 96 1.29 1.26 -5.64
C THR A 96 1.40 2.45 -4.68
N THR A 97 1.69 3.64 -5.20
CA THR A 97 1.79 4.87 -4.39
C THR A 97 0.48 5.12 -3.65
N THR A 98 -0.64 5.02 -4.35
CA THR A 98 -1.96 5.29 -3.78
C THR A 98 -2.36 4.26 -2.73
N TYR A 99 -2.12 2.98 -2.97
CA TYR A 99 -2.45 1.92 -2.00
C TYR A 99 -1.53 1.96 -0.79
N MET A 100 -0.23 2.25 -0.98
CA MET A 100 0.67 2.48 0.15
C MET A 100 0.29 3.71 0.96
N ALA A 101 -0.22 4.78 0.32
CA ALA A 101 -0.75 5.94 1.03
C ALA A 101 -1.97 5.57 1.89
N ALA A 102 -2.87 4.71 1.39
CA ALA A 102 -4.00 4.20 2.15
C ALA A 102 -3.55 3.41 3.39
N VAL A 103 -2.61 2.47 3.23
CA VAL A 103 -2.08 1.65 4.34
C VAL A 103 -1.36 2.53 5.37
N VAL A 104 -0.47 3.43 4.94
CA VAL A 104 0.25 4.33 5.86
C VAL A 104 -0.70 5.31 6.54
N GLY A 105 -1.69 5.83 5.81
CA GLY A 105 -2.72 6.71 6.37
C GLY A 105 -3.52 6.01 7.48
N TYR A 106 -3.94 4.77 7.26
CA TYR A 106 -4.61 3.96 8.26
C TYR A 106 -3.74 3.70 9.49
N LEU A 107 -2.44 3.41 9.30
CA LEU A 107 -1.51 3.22 10.43
C LEU A 107 -1.27 4.52 11.21
N ASN A 108 -1.20 5.68 10.56
CA ASN A 108 -1.13 6.98 11.25
C ASN A 108 -2.43 7.28 12.02
N PHE A 109 -3.59 6.88 11.48
CA PHE A 109 -4.86 7.00 12.19
C PHE A 109 -4.87 6.16 13.47
N LEU A 110 -4.39 4.92 13.41
CA LEU A 110 -4.24 4.07 14.60
C LEU A 110 -3.24 4.66 15.62
N ASP A 111 -2.14 5.23 15.14
CA ASP A 111 -1.15 5.92 15.99
C ASP A 111 -1.79 7.09 16.74
N GLY A 112 -2.63 7.89 16.06
CA GLY A 112 -3.40 8.97 16.68
C GLY A 112 -4.44 8.51 17.71
N GLN A 113 -4.74 7.21 17.77
CA GLN A 113 -5.64 6.59 18.75
C GLN A 113 -4.90 5.75 19.79
N ASP A 114 -3.57 5.81 19.85
CA ASP A 114 -2.72 4.95 20.69
C ASP A 114 -2.92 3.44 20.42
N GLN A 115 -3.30 3.09 19.17
CA GLN A 115 -3.58 1.73 18.70
C GLN A 115 -2.57 1.24 17.65
N LEU A 116 -1.42 1.90 17.52
CA LEU A 116 -0.39 1.45 16.60
C LEU A 116 0.12 0.04 17.00
N PRO A 117 0.17 -0.93 16.07
CA PRO A 117 0.72 -2.25 16.38
C PRO A 117 2.17 -2.17 16.85
N ALA A 118 2.52 -2.90 17.90
CA ALA A 118 3.85 -2.83 18.52
C ALA A 118 5.01 -3.19 17.56
N GLY A 119 4.75 -4.00 16.53
CA GLY A 119 5.72 -4.35 15.49
C GLY A 119 5.94 -3.26 14.42
N VAL A 120 5.12 -2.20 14.41
CA VAL A 120 5.17 -1.14 13.40
C VAL A 120 5.98 0.05 13.90
N GLN A 121 6.99 0.43 13.13
CA GLN A 121 7.81 1.61 13.36
C GLN A 121 7.54 2.63 12.24
N LEU A 122 6.55 3.51 12.43
CA LEU A 122 6.08 4.45 11.40
C LEU A 122 7.21 5.31 10.81
N GLY A 123 8.07 5.89 11.66
CA GLY A 123 9.19 6.70 11.18
C GLY A 123 10.18 5.90 10.31
N LYS A 124 10.42 4.62 10.63
CA LYS A 124 11.28 3.74 9.81
C LYS A 124 10.61 3.41 8.48
N LEU A 125 9.32 3.05 8.53
CA LEU A 125 8.50 2.75 7.36
C LEU A 125 8.50 3.94 6.38
N GLN A 126 8.16 5.14 6.86
CA GLN A 126 8.12 6.36 6.04
C GLN A 126 9.47 6.69 5.42
N ARG A 127 10.58 6.59 6.17
CA ARG A 127 11.93 6.79 5.61
C ARG A 127 12.26 5.80 4.48
N GLN A 128 11.90 4.52 4.64
CA GLN A 128 12.15 3.52 3.61
C GLN A 128 11.27 3.72 2.37
N LEU A 129 10.03 4.19 2.55
CA LEU A 129 9.16 4.58 1.44
C LEU A 129 9.69 5.82 0.70
N GLY A 130 10.22 6.80 1.44
CA GLY A 130 10.76 8.06 0.91
C GLY A 130 12.09 7.92 0.18
N ARG A 131 13.04 7.13 0.70
CA ARG A 131 14.38 6.93 0.10
C ARG A 131 14.31 6.48 -1.36
N HIS A 132 13.42 5.55 -1.67
CA HIS A 132 13.25 5.07 -3.05
C HIS A 132 12.61 6.08 -4.01
N LYS A 133 11.97 7.15 -3.51
CA LYS A 133 11.50 8.26 -4.35
C LYS A 133 12.68 9.15 -4.77
N VAL A 134 13.65 9.35 -3.86
CA VAL A 134 14.81 10.22 -4.08
C VAL A 134 15.85 9.57 -5.00
N ASP A 135 16.25 8.30 -4.74
CA ASP A 135 17.23 7.58 -5.58
C ASP A 135 16.77 7.49 -7.04
N ARG A 136 15.46 7.42 -7.25
CA ARG A 136 14.84 7.34 -8.57
C ARG A 136 14.84 8.67 -9.31
N ASN A 137 14.53 9.78 -8.63
CA ASN A 137 14.59 11.10 -9.26
C ASN A 137 16.01 11.38 -9.74
N GLN A 138 17.03 11.02 -8.96
CA GLN A 138 18.41 11.13 -9.41
C GLN A 138 18.70 10.26 -10.64
N ALA A 139 18.25 9.01 -10.68
CA ALA A 139 18.48 8.13 -11.83
C ALA A 139 17.74 8.59 -13.10
N GLU A 140 16.49 9.06 -13.00
CA GLU A 140 15.74 9.61 -14.14
C GLU A 140 16.37 10.92 -14.64
N THR A 141 16.81 11.81 -13.74
CA THR A 141 17.54 13.03 -14.11
C THR A 141 18.88 12.74 -14.79
N VAL A 142 19.63 11.71 -14.37
CA VAL A 142 20.90 11.34 -15.00
C VAL A 142 20.68 10.79 -16.42
N ILE A 143 19.66 9.95 -16.62
CA ILE A 143 19.33 9.41 -17.96
C ILE A 143 18.91 10.54 -18.91
N ASP A 144 18.13 11.52 -18.42
CA ASP A 144 17.70 12.68 -19.22
C ASP A 144 18.88 13.60 -19.60
N LEU A 145 19.81 13.83 -18.67
CA LEU A 145 21.05 14.58 -18.92
C LEU A 145 21.97 13.89 -19.94
N ASP A 146 22.07 12.57 -19.91
CA ASP A 146 22.89 11.82 -20.87
C ASP A 146 22.25 11.83 -22.28
N HIS A 147 20.93 11.76 -22.38
CA HIS A 147 20.23 11.97 -23.65
C HIS A 147 20.41 13.39 -24.20
N ALA A 148 20.38 14.42 -23.33
CA ALA A 148 20.63 15.80 -23.74
C ALA A 148 22.07 16.04 -24.22
N ARG A 149 23.06 15.33 -23.65
CA ARG A 149 24.47 15.42 -24.07
C ARG A 149 24.74 14.78 -25.43
N GLN A 150 23.97 13.78 -25.83
CA GLN A 150 24.12 13.10 -27.13
C GLN A 150 23.51 13.87 -28.31
N GLY A 151 22.80 14.98 -28.06
CA GLY A 151 22.16 15.80 -29.09
C GLY A 151 22.94 17.03 -29.55
N ILE A 152 24.15 17.27 -29.03
CA ILE A 152 24.99 18.42 -29.43
C ILE A 152 25.81 18.00 -30.66
N PRO A 153 25.59 18.59 -31.86
CA PRO A 153 26.47 18.32 -33.00
C PRO A 153 27.84 18.94 -32.70
N SER A 154 28.88 18.13 -32.88
CA SER A 154 30.29 18.54 -32.85
C SER A 154 30.64 19.53 -33.96
#